data_AF-A0A4R3AGT1-F1
#
_entry.id   AF-A0A4R3AGT1-F1
#
_cell.length_a   1.000
_cell.length_b   1.000
_cell.length_c   1.000
_cell.angle_alpha   90.00
_cell.angle_beta   90.00
_cell.angle_gamma   90.00
#
_symmetry.space_group_name_H-M   'P 1'
#
loop_
_entity.id
_entity.type
_entity.pdbx_description
1 polymer ?
#
loop_
_entity_poly.entity_id
_entity_poly.type
_entity_poly.pdbx_seq_one_letter_code
_entity_poly.pdbx_strand_id
1 'polypeptide(L)'
;MSIRETEFSDQVEATVTFSGKTQRIQWRKEMSLLDAMLNAGIDAPHSCCSGKCGTCVCKLQAGEVCLKRNFVLSETHLQQGLILACVAAPVSDSIHITYDNF
;
A
#
# COMPACT_ATOMS: atom_id res chain seq x y z
N MET A 1 -30.65 -5.72 15.64
CA MET A 1 -29.81 -6.85 15.20
C MET A 1 -28.38 -6.55 15.57
N SER A 2 -27.87 -7.27 16.57
CA SER A 2 -26.46 -7.28 16.96
C SER A 2 -25.66 -8.07 15.93
N ILE A 3 -24.66 -7.42 15.34
CA ILE A 3 -23.35 -8.00 15.04
C ILE A 3 -22.32 -6.91 15.29
N ARG A 4 -21.74 -6.91 16.50
CA ARG A 4 -20.55 -6.15 16.88
C ARG A 4 -19.51 -7.18 17.31
N GLU A 5 -18.97 -7.90 16.35
CA GLU A 5 -17.83 -8.82 16.44
C GLU A 5 -17.25 -8.76 15.01
N THR A 6 -16.01 -8.33 14.80
CA THR A 6 -14.83 -9.07 15.22
C THR A 6 -13.62 -8.15 15.49
N GLU A 7 -12.96 -8.34 16.63
CA GLU A 7 -11.56 -7.99 16.85
C GLU A 7 -10.68 -8.69 15.79
N PHE A 8 -10.19 -7.96 14.80
CA PHE A 8 -9.13 -8.45 13.91
C PHE A 8 -7.87 -7.66 14.19
N SER A 9 -6.94 -8.26 14.94
CA SER A 9 -5.60 -7.75 15.24
C SER A 9 -4.64 -7.83 14.04
N ASP A 10 -5.17 -7.84 12.80
CA ASP A 10 -4.43 -7.99 11.55
C ASP A 10 -4.50 -6.74 10.67
N GLN A 11 -4.60 -5.58 11.32
CA GLN A 11 -4.49 -4.26 10.69
C GLN A 11 -3.15 -3.66 11.07
N VAL A 12 -2.49 -3.04 10.12
CA VAL A 12 -1.25 -2.31 10.32
C VAL A 12 -1.50 -0.82 10.08
N GLU A 13 -0.67 0.03 10.66
CA GLU A 13 -0.72 1.45 10.36
C GLU A 13 0.06 1.73 9.06
N ALA A 14 -0.61 2.33 8.07
CA ALA A 14 0.02 2.79 6.85
C ALA A 14 -0.03 4.33 6.79
N THR A 15 1.15 4.96 6.76
CA THR A 15 1.30 6.39 6.51
C THR A 15 1.52 6.61 5.03
N VAL A 16 0.63 7.38 4.42
CA VAL A 16 0.57 7.59 2.97
C VAL A 16 0.78 9.06 2.67
N THR A 17 1.83 9.35 1.89
CA THR A 17 2.11 10.71 1.41
C THR A 17 1.73 10.83 -0.06
N PHE A 18 0.71 11.63 -0.37
CA PHE A 18 0.23 11.86 -1.72
C PHE A 18 -0.11 13.34 -1.94
N SER A 19 0.39 13.93 -3.04
CA SER A 19 0.16 15.35 -3.38
C SER A 19 0.52 16.33 -2.24
N GLY A 20 1.65 16.09 -1.57
CA GLY A 20 2.11 16.87 -0.42
C GLY A 20 1.29 16.69 0.87
N LYS A 21 0.27 15.83 0.88
CA LYS A 21 -0.52 15.50 2.07
C LYS A 21 -0.10 14.15 2.63
N THR A 22 0.17 14.10 3.93
CA THR A 22 0.45 12.85 4.64
C THR A 22 -0.79 12.46 5.44
N GLN A 23 -1.30 11.26 5.19
CA GLN A 23 -2.47 10.72 5.86
C GLN A 23 -2.17 9.32 6.41
N ARG A 24 -2.58 9.06 7.65
CA ARG A 24 -2.46 7.73 8.27
C ARG A 24 -3.75 6.98 8.09
N ILE A 25 -3.65 5.74 7.64
CA ILE A 25 -4.77 4.87 7.31
C ILE A 25 -4.55 3.51 7.97
N GLN A 26 -5.66 2.82 8.26
CA GLN A 26 -5.62 1.46 8.78
C GLN A 26 -5.62 0.49 7.60
N TRP A 27 -4.55 -0.30 7.46
CA TRP A 27 -4.39 -1.24 6.37
C TRP A 27 -4.53 -2.67 6.86
N ARG A 28 -5.61 -3.34 6.44
CA ARG A 28 -5.84 -4.76 6.73
C ARG A 28 -4.95 -5.64 5.85
N LYS A 29 -4.27 -6.63 6.43
CA LYS A 29 -3.41 -7.59 5.71
C LYS A 29 -4.14 -8.36 4.59
N GLU A 30 -5.46 -8.49 4.70
CA GLU A 30 -6.32 -9.19 3.73
C GLU A 30 -6.51 -8.41 2.42
N MET A 31 -6.35 -7.08 2.43
CA MET A 31 -6.56 -6.21 1.27
C MET A 31 -5.24 -5.59 0.76
N SER A 32 -5.26 -5.06 -0.47
CA SER A 32 -4.09 -4.38 -1.02
C SER A 32 -3.92 -2.98 -0.41
N LEU A 33 -2.71 -2.42 -0.50
CA LEU A 33 -2.48 -1.03 -0.06
C LEU A 33 -3.36 -0.05 -0.84
N LEU A 34 -3.56 -0.31 -2.14
CA LEU A 34 -4.45 0.48 -2.97
C LEU A 34 -5.88 0.49 -2.42
N ASP A 35 -6.44 -0.67 -2.08
CA ASP A 35 -7.79 -0.75 -1.50
C ASP A 35 -7.87 0.01 -0.18
N ALA A 36 -6.85 -0.13 0.69
CA ALA A 36 -6.78 0.60 1.95
C ALA A 36 -6.79 2.12 1.73
N MET A 37 -6.01 2.60 0.75
CA MET A 37 -5.92 4.00 0.38
C MET A 37 -7.27 4.52 -0.15
N LEU A 38 -7.90 3.80 -1.07
CA LEU A 38 -9.20 4.18 -1.64
C LEU A 38 -10.29 4.23 -0.56
N ASN A 39 -10.31 3.26 0.36
CA ASN A 39 -11.24 3.25 1.50
C ASN A 39 -11.03 4.44 2.44
N ALA A 40 -9.80 4.92 2.56
CA ALA A 40 -9.47 6.11 3.35
C ALA A 40 -9.68 7.43 2.60
N GLY A 41 -10.19 7.39 1.37
CA GLY A 41 -10.42 8.57 0.53
C GLY A 41 -9.16 9.11 -0.15
N ILE A 42 -8.09 8.33 -0.23
CA ILE A 42 -6.88 8.67 -0.98
C ILE A 42 -7.01 8.08 -2.39
N ASP A 43 -7.26 8.95 -3.36
CA ASP A 43 -7.42 8.57 -4.76
C ASP A 43 -6.06 8.29 -5.42
N ALA A 44 -5.49 7.15 -5.07
CA ALA A 44 -4.20 6.72 -5.60
C ALA A 44 -4.30 6.38 -7.09
N PRO A 45 -3.30 6.74 -7.92
CA PRO A 45 -3.32 6.42 -9.33
C PRO A 45 -3.31 4.90 -9.53
N HIS A 46 -4.34 4.37 -10.19
CA HIS A 46 -4.49 2.94 -10.46
C HIS A 46 -5.11 2.70 -11.84
N SER A 47 -4.90 1.51 -12.39
CA SER A 47 -5.44 1.13 -13.71
C SER A 47 -5.75 -0.36 -13.79
N CYS A 48 -4.74 -1.22 -13.69
CA CYS A 48 -4.89 -2.65 -13.95
C CYS A 48 -5.16 -3.51 -12.70
N CYS A 49 -4.89 -2.98 -11.51
CA CYS A 49 -5.00 -3.66 -10.20
C CYS A 49 -4.41 -5.07 -10.12
N SER A 50 -3.45 -5.40 -11.00
CA SER A 50 -2.91 -6.74 -11.19
C SER A 50 -1.38 -6.79 -11.21
N GLY A 51 -0.72 -5.65 -10.94
CA GLY A 51 0.74 -5.55 -10.88
C GLY A 51 1.43 -5.63 -12.25
N LYS A 52 0.74 -5.23 -13.34
CA LYS A 52 1.24 -5.31 -14.73
C LYS A 52 1.40 -3.97 -15.45
N CYS A 53 0.77 -2.90 -14.96
CA CYS A 53 0.75 -1.59 -15.61
C CYS A 53 1.74 -0.58 -15.00
N GLY A 54 2.11 -0.73 -13.73
CA GLY A 54 3.00 0.21 -13.05
C GLY A 54 2.36 1.53 -12.61
N THR A 55 1.07 1.79 -12.89
CA THR A 55 0.39 3.02 -12.45
C THR A 55 0.34 3.17 -10.94
N CYS A 56 0.21 2.04 -10.22
CA CYS A 56 0.10 1.98 -8.76
C CYS A 56 1.47 2.00 -8.05
N VAL A 57 2.55 2.38 -8.74
CA VAL A 57 3.91 2.43 -8.17
C VAL A 57 4.00 3.54 -7.12
N CYS A 58 4.60 3.21 -5.98
CA CYS A 58 4.96 4.15 -4.93
C CYS A 58 6.27 3.74 -4.29
N LYS A 59 6.85 4.65 -3.50
CA LYS A 59 8.09 4.39 -2.77
C LYS A 59 7.79 4.13 -1.30
N LEU A 60 8.28 3.00 -0.81
CA LEU A 60 8.38 2.65 0.59
C LEU A 60 9.49 3.48 1.24
N GLN A 61 9.08 4.36 2.17
CA GLN A 61 10.00 5.15 2.99
C GLN A 61 10.39 4.42 4.28
N ALA A 62 9.47 3.65 4.86
CA ALA A 62 9.71 2.89 6.08
C ALA A 62 8.82 1.65 6.16
N GLY A 63 9.29 0.65 6.92
CA GLY A 63 8.63 -0.65 7.08
C GLY A 63 8.98 -1.62 5.96
N GLU A 64 8.31 -2.77 5.96
CA GLU A 64 8.51 -3.84 4.98
C GLU A 64 7.16 -4.28 4.41
N VAL A 65 7.11 -4.45 3.08
CA VAL A 65 5.95 -4.97 2.37
C VAL A 65 6.37 -6.11 1.45
N CYS A 66 5.46 -7.03 1.23
CA CYS A 66 5.63 -8.13 0.29
C CYS A 66 4.74 -7.90 -0.93
N LEU A 67 5.31 -8.00 -2.13
CA LEU A 67 4.55 -7.93 -3.38
C LEU A 67 4.07 -9.33 -3.74
N LYS A 68 2.75 -9.56 -3.72
CA LYS A 68 2.16 -10.84 -4.14
C LYS A 68 2.49 -11.18 -5.59
N ARG A 69 2.64 -10.15 -6.44
CA ARG A 69 2.97 -10.25 -7.86
C ARG A 69 3.82 -9.06 -8.24
N ASN A 70 4.93 -9.29 -8.90
CA ASN A 70 5.77 -8.22 -9.41
C ASN A 70 6.27 -8.57 -10.82
N PHE A 71 5.61 -7.99 -11.83
CA PHE A 71 5.99 -8.16 -13.24
C PHE A 71 6.57 -6.88 -13.85
N VAL A 72 6.61 -5.79 -13.09
CA VAL A 72 6.96 -4.44 -13.57
C VAL A 72 8.28 -3.95 -12.97
N LEU A 73 8.51 -4.20 -11.67
CA LEU A 73 9.71 -3.69 -11.00
C LEU A 73 10.86 -4.68 -11.15
N SER A 74 12.01 -4.20 -11.61
CA SER A 74 13.27 -4.93 -11.54
C SER A 74 13.79 -4.96 -10.09
N GLU A 75 14.74 -5.84 -9.79
CA GLU A 75 15.35 -5.92 -8.45
C GLU A 75 15.92 -4.57 -7.99
N THR A 76 16.55 -3.80 -8.89
CA THR A 76 17.05 -2.46 -8.59
C THR A 76 15.95 -1.53 -8.07
N HIS A 77 14.76 -1.58 -8.67
CA HIS A 77 13.64 -0.76 -8.22
C HIS A 77 13.16 -1.18 -6.83
N LEU A 78 13.08 -2.49 -6.56
CA LEU A 78 12.75 -3.00 -5.23
C LEU A 78 13.78 -2.56 -4.19
N GLN A 79 15.08 -2.57 -4.55
CA GLN A 79 16.15 -2.08 -3.68
C GLN A 79 16.10 -0.57 -3.44
N GLN A 80 15.60 0.20 -4.40
CA GLN A 80 15.31 1.63 -4.23
C GLN A 80 14.06 1.90 -3.38
N GLY A 81 13.38 0.84 -2.90
CA GLY A 81 12.16 0.91 -2.11
C GLY A 81 10.91 1.11 -2.95
N LEU A 82 10.95 0.90 -4.26
CA LEU A 82 9.75 1.01 -5.10
C LEU A 82 8.89 -0.24 -4.97
N ILE A 83 7.59 -0.05 -4.86
CA ILE A 83 6.59 -1.10 -4.64
C ILE A 83 5.33 -0.84 -5.47
N LEU A 84 4.52 -1.87 -5.69
CA LEU A 84 3.23 -1.78 -6.36
C LEU A 84 2.09 -1.85 -5.34
N ALA A 85 1.47 -0.72 -5.01
CA ALA A 85 0.43 -0.65 -3.96
C ALA A 85 -0.76 -1.60 -4.23
N CYS A 86 -1.10 -1.83 -5.50
CA CYS A 86 -2.21 -2.69 -5.90
C CYS A 86 -2.00 -4.19 -5.66
N VAL A 87 -0.78 -4.62 -5.37
CA VAL A 87 -0.42 -6.02 -5.09
C VAL A 87 0.52 -6.15 -3.89
N ALA A 88 0.71 -5.05 -3.16
CA ALA A 88 1.46 -5.03 -1.91
C ALA A 88 0.61 -5.61 -0.78
N ALA A 89 1.29 -6.28 0.15
CA ALA A 89 0.78 -6.74 1.43
C ALA A 89 1.74 -6.29 2.52
N PRO A 90 1.26 -5.85 3.69
CA PRO A 90 2.14 -5.40 4.75
C PRO A 90 2.82 -6.57 5.44
N VAL A 91 4.10 -6.44 5.72
CA VAL A 91 4.88 -7.41 6.52
C VAL A 91 5.15 -6.84 7.91
N SER A 92 5.44 -5.54 8.00
CA SER A 92 5.60 -4.83 9.27
C SER A 92 4.29 -4.20 9.78
N ASP A 93 4.21 -3.97 11.08
CA ASP A 93 3.08 -3.30 11.74
C ASP A 93 2.95 -1.79 11.42
N SER A 94 4.01 -1.18 10.90
CA SER A 94 4.04 0.23 10.52
C SER A 94 4.72 0.40 9.17
N ILE A 95 3.97 0.96 8.22
CA ILE A 95 4.41 1.17 6.85
C ILE A 95 4.34 2.67 6.53
N HIS A 96 5.36 3.22 5.88
CA HIS A 96 5.33 4.58 5.35
C HIS A 96 5.63 4.54 3.86
N ILE A 97 4.73 5.08 3.06
CA ILE A 97 4.87 5.18 1.61
C ILE A 97 4.67 6.61 1.12
N THR A 98 5.34 6.95 0.03
CA THR A 98 5.18 8.21 -0.68
C THR A 98 4.95 7.97 -2.16
N TYR A 99 4.03 8.75 -2.71
CA TYR A 99 3.79 8.90 -4.15
C TYR A 99 4.39 10.20 -4.69
N ASP A 100 4.82 11.09 -3.80
CA ASP A 100 5.46 12.34 -4.18
C ASP A 100 6.93 12.09 -4.50
N ASN A 101 7.28 12.34 -5.76
CA ASN A 101 8.62 12.48 -6.35
C ASN A 101 9.73 11.59 -5.76
N PHE A 102 9.94 10.42 -6.37
CA PHE A 102 11.03 9.49 -6.07
C PHE A 102 11.92 9.17 -7.26
#